data_AF-A0A2D8URX8-F1
#
_entry.id   AF-A0A2D8URX8-F1
#
_cell.length_a   1.000
_cell.length_b   1.000
_cell.length_c   1.000
_cell.angle_alpha   90.00
_cell.angle_beta   90.00
_cell.angle_gamma   90.00
#
_symmetry.space_group_name_H-M   'P 1'
#
loop_
_entity.id
_entity.type
_entity.pdbx_description
1 polymer ?
#
loop_
_entity_poly.entity_id
_entity_poly.type
_entity_poly.pdbx_seq_one_letter_code
_entity_poly.pdbx_strand_id
1 'polypeptide(L)'
;MNGQFKTKGFDKEQLKDFSSDLKRQGLLFDIRWKKNHKIVKETSDKANVLLLEIEGKWFFKQIGNKGLIRLKYLDDQQKKILLKVLGEYHFYSEPKWELGIAMVIFYLVVEYYISAAQQMDWLMPFIMVCTLLVLLFLWVAYLRAQEKLSEKMYKLSMIFGLPAYALTAIGSLLALPLYNCILRYHLKFKILNNSTI
;
A
#
# COMPACT_ATOMS: atom_id res chain seq x y z
N MET A 1 -4.01 -8.15 0.95
CA MET A 1 -3.28 -6.87 1.13
C MET A 1 -4.00 -5.77 0.36
N ASN A 2 -4.01 -4.55 0.88
CA ASN A 2 -4.52 -3.39 0.15
C ASN A 2 -3.43 -2.91 -0.82
N GLY A 3 -3.80 -2.55 -2.04
CA GLY A 3 -2.87 -1.98 -3.02
C GLY A 3 -2.74 -0.47 -2.86
N GLN A 4 -1.61 0.09 -3.29
CA GLN A 4 -1.41 1.55 -3.35
C GLN A 4 -0.83 1.96 -4.70
N PHE A 5 -1.17 3.14 -5.17
CA PHE A 5 -0.54 3.77 -6.32
C PHE A 5 -0.37 5.28 -6.09
N LYS A 6 0.44 5.91 -6.92
CA LYS A 6 0.70 7.35 -6.95
C LYS A 6 0.53 7.86 -8.37
N THR A 7 -0.27 8.91 -8.54
CA THR A 7 -0.46 9.61 -9.82
C THR A 7 0.35 10.90 -9.86
N LYS A 8 0.39 11.59 -11.00
CA LYS A 8 0.98 12.94 -11.09
C LYS A 8 0.12 13.97 -10.35
N GLY A 9 -1.20 13.84 -10.42
CA GLY A 9 -2.16 14.73 -9.79
C GLY A 9 -3.54 14.09 -9.63
N PHE A 10 -4.52 14.91 -9.23
CA PHE A 10 -5.93 14.51 -9.16
C PHE A 10 -6.62 14.88 -10.48
N ASP A 11 -6.46 14.02 -11.47
CA ASP A 11 -7.06 14.19 -12.80
C ASP A 11 -8.51 13.71 -12.79
N LYS A 12 -9.46 14.64 -12.92
CA LYS A 12 -10.88 14.33 -12.79
C LYS A 12 -11.46 13.68 -14.03
N GLU A 13 -10.97 14.07 -15.20
CA GLU A 13 -11.44 13.51 -16.47
C GLU A 13 -11.02 12.05 -16.53
N GLN A 14 -9.73 11.77 -16.28
CA GLN A 14 -9.22 10.41 -16.20
C GLN A 14 -9.99 9.55 -15.17
N LEU A 15 -10.29 10.11 -13.99
CA LEU A 15 -11.03 9.41 -12.93
C LEU A 15 -12.50 9.16 -13.29
N LYS A 16 -13.13 10.08 -14.02
CA LYS A 16 -14.50 9.94 -14.52
C LYS A 16 -14.58 8.88 -15.60
N ASP A 17 -13.63 8.87 -16.53
CA ASP A 17 -13.53 7.89 -17.60
C ASP A 17 -13.27 6.50 -17.03
N PHE A 18 -12.32 6.40 -16.09
CA PHE A 18 -12.05 5.18 -15.31
C PHE A 18 -13.32 4.63 -14.63
N SER A 19 -14.08 5.49 -13.96
CA SER A 19 -15.32 5.09 -13.28
C SER A 19 -16.40 4.65 -14.28
N SER A 20 -16.47 5.32 -15.43
CA SER A 20 -17.43 5.00 -16.48
C SER A 20 -17.10 3.65 -17.12
N ASP A 21 -15.82 3.35 -17.30
CA ASP A 21 -15.35 2.07 -17.83
C ASP A 21 -15.58 0.90 -16.89
N LEU A 22 -15.40 1.11 -15.58
CA LEU A 22 -15.79 0.10 -14.59
C LEU A 22 -17.29 -0.23 -14.69
N LYS A 23 -18.16 0.77 -14.79
CA LYS A 23 -19.61 0.56 -14.95
C LYS A 23 -19.93 -0.14 -16.26
N ARG A 24 -19.28 0.25 -17.36
CA ARG A 24 -19.44 -0.37 -18.68
C ARG A 24 -19.03 -1.84 -18.69
N GLN A 25 -18.02 -2.22 -17.91
CA GLN A 25 -17.60 -3.61 -17.73
C GLN A 25 -18.48 -4.39 -16.72
N GLY A 26 -19.57 -3.78 -16.23
CA GLY A 26 -20.56 -4.44 -15.38
C GLY A 26 -20.31 -4.32 -13.88
N LEU A 27 -19.34 -3.51 -13.44
CA LEU A 27 -19.13 -3.25 -12.01
C LEU A 27 -20.14 -2.21 -11.51
N LEU A 28 -21.08 -2.64 -10.68
CA LEU A 28 -22.05 -1.75 -10.04
C LEU A 28 -21.48 -1.20 -8.73
N PHE A 29 -21.42 0.13 -8.59
CA PHE A 29 -20.91 0.80 -7.41
C PHE A 29 -21.44 2.23 -7.27
N ASP A 30 -21.34 2.74 -6.05
CA ASP A 30 -21.60 4.14 -5.72
C ASP A 30 -20.33 4.96 -5.90
N ILE A 31 -20.47 6.11 -6.57
CA ILE A 31 -19.40 7.08 -6.75
C ILE A 31 -19.60 8.27 -5.81
N ARG A 32 -18.55 8.64 -5.06
CA ARG A 32 -18.58 9.80 -4.15
C ARG A 32 -17.38 10.69 -4.36
N TRP A 33 -17.65 11.92 -4.79
CA TRP A 33 -16.67 12.99 -4.88
C TRP A 33 -16.68 13.80 -3.58
N LYS A 34 -15.50 14.07 -3.01
CA LYS A 34 -15.37 14.87 -1.79
C LYS A 34 -14.35 15.99 -1.95
N LYS A 35 -14.61 17.09 -1.23
CA LYS A 35 -13.61 18.08 -0.85
C LYS A 35 -13.39 17.97 0.65
N ASN A 36 -12.21 17.51 1.06
CA ASN A 36 -11.92 17.20 2.46
C ASN A 36 -12.93 16.18 3.02
N HIS A 37 -13.88 16.63 3.86
CA HIS A 37 -14.92 15.78 4.47
C HIS A 37 -16.31 15.97 3.88
N LYS A 38 -16.52 16.96 3.00
CA LYS A 38 -17.84 17.26 2.42
C LYS A 38 -18.02 16.57 1.08
N ILE A 39 -19.16 15.90 0.90
CA ILE A 39 -19.59 15.37 -0.40
C ILE A 39 -19.92 16.56 -1.30
N VAL A 40 -19.39 16.52 -2.53
CA VAL A 40 -19.60 17.55 -3.54
C VAL A 40 -20.21 16.93 -4.78
N LYS A 41 -20.87 17.74 -5.61
CA LYS A 41 -21.35 17.30 -6.93
C LYS A 41 -20.16 16.85 -7.78
N GLU A 42 -20.44 15.88 -8.66
CA GLU A 42 -19.52 15.08 -9.50
C GLU A 42 -18.54 15.86 -10.39
N THR A 43 -18.62 17.19 -10.40
CA THR A 43 -17.87 18.08 -11.31
C THR A 43 -17.37 19.35 -10.64
N SER A 44 -17.41 19.45 -9.30
CA SER A 44 -16.85 20.65 -8.66
C SER A 44 -15.33 20.72 -8.87
N ASP A 45 -14.84 21.88 -9.33
CA ASP A 45 -13.40 22.18 -9.43
C ASP A 45 -12.62 21.95 -8.14
N LYS A 46 -13.33 21.89 -7.01
CA LYS A 46 -12.75 21.79 -5.69
C LYS A 46 -12.64 20.36 -5.14
N ALA A 47 -13.11 19.33 -5.86
CA ALA A 47 -12.99 17.94 -5.42
C ALA A 47 -11.52 17.48 -5.43
N ASN A 48 -11.07 16.89 -4.32
CA ASN A 48 -9.71 16.34 -4.16
C ASN A 48 -9.70 14.87 -3.72
N VAL A 49 -10.89 14.27 -3.59
CA VAL A 49 -11.07 12.87 -3.21
C VAL A 49 -12.14 12.23 -4.08
N LEU A 50 -11.83 11.04 -4.59
CA LEU A 50 -12.79 10.13 -5.21
C LEU A 50 -12.87 8.84 -4.38
N LEU A 51 -14.07 8.36 -4.11
CA LEU A 51 -14.36 7.09 -3.45
C LEU A 51 -15.34 6.29 -4.31
N LEU A 52 -15.00 5.02 -4.56
CA LEU A 52 -15.93 4.05 -5.16
C LEU A 52 -16.27 2.99 -4.11
N GLU A 53 -17.56 2.75 -3.90
CA GLU A 53 -18.10 1.96 -2.81
C GLU A 53 -19.08 0.88 -3.33
N ILE A 54 -19.00 -0.33 -2.75
CA ILE A 54 -20.00 -1.40 -2.92
C ILE A 54 -20.50 -1.74 -1.53
N GLU A 55 -21.82 -1.76 -1.35
CA GLU A 55 -22.46 -2.04 -0.05
C GLU A 55 -21.92 -1.16 1.10
N GLY A 56 -21.67 0.12 0.80
CA GLY A 56 -21.10 1.08 1.76
C GLY A 56 -19.63 0.84 2.13
N LYS A 57 -18.95 -0.13 1.50
CA LYS A 57 -17.52 -0.40 1.69
C LYS A 57 -16.74 0.09 0.49
N TRP A 58 -15.76 0.97 0.72
CA TRP A 58 -14.92 1.47 -0.35
C TRP A 58 -13.92 0.42 -0.83
N PHE A 59 -13.82 0.26 -2.15
CA PHE A 59 -12.82 -0.60 -2.80
C PHE A 59 -11.76 0.21 -3.55
N PHE A 60 -12.10 1.44 -3.99
CA PHE A 60 -11.17 2.37 -4.62
C PHE A 60 -11.26 3.72 -3.91
N LYS A 61 -10.11 4.33 -3.64
CA LYS A 61 -10.03 5.67 -3.08
C LYS A 61 -8.83 6.42 -3.65
N GLN A 62 -9.04 7.59 -4.22
CA GLN A 62 -7.97 8.52 -4.60
C GLN A 62 -8.08 9.80 -3.78
N ILE A 63 -6.96 10.26 -3.21
CA ILE A 63 -6.83 11.50 -2.43
C ILE A 63 -5.65 12.27 -3.01
N GLY A 64 -5.91 13.37 -3.71
CA GLY A 64 -4.86 14.11 -4.43
C GLY A 64 -4.11 13.18 -5.40
N ASN A 65 -2.82 12.99 -5.16
CA ASN A 65 -1.96 12.12 -5.96
C ASN A 65 -1.78 10.69 -5.41
N LYS A 66 -2.51 10.30 -4.35
CA LYS A 66 -2.39 8.99 -3.71
C LYS A 66 -3.65 8.15 -3.95
N GLY A 67 -3.46 6.94 -4.45
CA GLY A 67 -4.53 5.97 -4.68
C GLY A 67 -4.42 4.76 -3.77
N LEU A 68 -5.55 4.24 -3.30
CA LEU A 68 -5.68 3.09 -2.42
C LEU A 68 -6.73 2.12 -2.98
N ILE A 69 -6.39 0.83 -2.98
CA ILE A 69 -7.24 -0.24 -3.49
C ILE A 69 -7.48 -1.29 -2.42
N ARG A 70 -8.74 -1.71 -2.25
CA ARG A 70 -9.16 -2.79 -1.34
C ARG A 70 -9.92 -3.86 -2.11
N LEU A 71 -9.20 -4.90 -2.54
CA LEU A 71 -9.77 -6.02 -3.29
C LEU A 71 -10.62 -6.98 -2.43
N LYS A 72 -10.52 -6.90 -1.10
CA LYS A 72 -11.19 -7.85 -0.19
C LYS A 72 -12.72 -7.72 -0.13
N TYR A 73 -13.27 -6.65 -0.69
CA TYR A 73 -14.70 -6.39 -0.72
C TYR A 73 -15.33 -6.70 -2.09
N LEU A 74 -14.51 -7.22 -3.00
CA LEU A 74 -14.93 -7.57 -4.35
C LEU A 74 -14.94 -9.08 -4.47
N ASP A 75 -15.88 -9.62 -5.25
CA ASP A 75 -15.79 -11.00 -5.72
C ASP A 75 -14.70 -11.14 -6.79
N ASP A 76 -14.44 -12.37 -7.25
CA ASP A 76 -13.34 -12.63 -8.18
C ASP A 76 -13.56 -12.03 -9.58
N GLN A 77 -14.81 -11.93 -10.05
CA GLN A 77 -15.12 -11.29 -11.32
C GLN A 77 -14.92 -9.77 -11.23
N GLN A 78 -15.42 -9.16 -10.16
CA GLN A 78 -15.25 -7.74 -9.86
C GLN A 78 -13.78 -7.36 -9.69
N LYS A 79 -12.98 -8.21 -9.03
CA LYS A 79 -11.52 -8.03 -8.94
C LYS A 79 -10.87 -8.00 -10.32
N LYS A 80 -11.22 -8.95 -11.20
CA LYS A 80 -10.65 -9.03 -12.55
C LYS A 80 -10.98 -7.77 -13.35
N ILE A 81 -12.24 -7.32 -13.33
CA ILE A 81 -12.66 -6.08 -13.99
C ILE A 81 -11.86 -4.89 -13.45
N LEU A 82 -11.80 -4.73 -12.13
CA LEU A 82 -11.07 -3.63 -11.52
C LEU A 82 -9.58 -3.65 -11.89
N LEU A 83 -8.90 -4.79 -11.75
CA LEU A 83 -7.47 -4.91 -12.03
C LEU A 83 -7.16 -4.65 -13.51
N LYS A 84 -8.03 -5.11 -14.42
CA LYS A 84 -7.91 -4.82 -15.86
C LYS A 84 -8.00 -3.32 -16.13
N VAL A 85 -9.06 -2.66 -15.66
CA VAL A 85 -9.25 -1.21 -15.90
C VAL A 85 -8.16 -0.39 -15.20
N LEU A 86 -7.69 -0.79 -14.02
CA LEU A 86 -6.51 -0.15 -13.38
C LEU A 86 -5.26 -0.24 -14.26
N GLY A 87 -5.07 -1.34 -14.99
CA GLY A 87 -3.98 -1.50 -15.95
C GLY A 87 -4.13 -0.58 -17.15
N GLU A 88 -5.32 -0.51 -17.75
CA GLU A 88 -5.64 0.33 -18.91
C GLU A 88 -5.40 1.82 -18.63
N TYR A 89 -5.73 2.29 -17.43
CA TYR A 89 -5.52 3.68 -17.01
C TYR A 89 -4.16 3.96 -16.35
N HIS A 90 -3.26 2.97 -16.31
CA HIS A 90 -1.96 3.04 -15.64
C HIS A 90 -2.05 3.48 -14.16
N PHE A 91 -3.09 3.05 -13.43
CA PHE A 91 -3.26 3.28 -11.99
C PHE A 91 -2.44 2.30 -11.14
N TYR A 92 -1.14 2.29 -11.42
CA TYR A 92 -0.10 1.64 -10.64
C TYR A 92 1.13 2.54 -10.60
N SER A 93 2.12 2.19 -9.78
CA SER A 93 3.37 2.96 -9.74
C SER A 93 4.55 2.04 -9.60
N GLU A 94 5.65 2.46 -10.23
CA GLU A 94 6.93 1.82 -10.02
C GLU A 94 7.36 1.98 -8.55
N PRO A 95 7.68 0.88 -7.85
CA PRO A 95 8.30 0.96 -6.55
C PRO A 95 9.70 1.57 -6.68
N LYS A 96 10.02 2.54 -5.81
CA LYS A 96 11.36 3.14 -5.73
C LYS A 96 12.17 2.41 -4.67
N TRP A 97 12.70 1.25 -5.05
CA TRP A 97 13.38 0.34 -4.12
C TRP A 97 14.63 0.97 -3.50
N GLU A 98 15.35 1.80 -4.26
CA GLU A 98 16.62 2.39 -3.88
C GLU A 98 16.49 3.19 -2.59
N LEU A 99 15.49 4.08 -2.53
CA LEU A 99 15.22 4.88 -1.33
C LEU A 99 14.79 4.01 -0.15
N GLY A 100 13.94 3.00 -0.40
CA GLY A 100 13.47 2.10 0.65
C GLY A 100 14.62 1.29 1.27
N ILE A 101 15.48 0.72 0.44
CA ILE A 101 16.64 -0.06 0.85
C ILE A 101 17.65 0.83 1.56
N ALA A 102 17.96 2.01 1.02
CA ALA A 102 18.90 2.95 1.65
C ALA A 102 18.43 3.36 3.06
N MET A 103 17.13 3.61 3.25
CA MET A 103 16.59 3.97 4.56
C MET A 103 16.64 2.79 5.55
N VAL A 104 16.42 1.56 5.08
CA VAL A 104 16.60 0.37 5.92
C VAL A 104 18.07 0.15 6.29
N ILE A 105 19.02 0.38 5.38
CA ILE A 105 20.45 0.34 5.72
C ILE A 105 20.78 1.40 6.77
N PHE A 106 20.27 2.63 6.60
CA PHE A 106 20.48 3.70 7.58
C PHE A 106 19.87 3.35 8.95
N TYR A 107 18.70 2.71 8.98
CA TYR A 107 18.09 2.17 10.19
C TYR A 107 19.00 1.19 10.92
N LEU A 108 19.59 0.23 10.21
CA LEU A 108 20.52 -0.75 10.80
C LEU A 108 21.77 -0.08 11.38
N VAL A 109 22.30 0.94 10.69
CA VAL A 109 23.45 1.72 11.17
C VAL A 109 23.11 2.48 12.45
N VAL A 110 21.94 3.11 12.50
CA VAL A 110 21.48 3.85 13.69
C VAL A 110 21.28 2.90 14.89
N GLU A 111 20.64 1.75 14.67
CA GLU A 111 20.45 0.76 15.74
C GLU A 111 21.77 0.17 16.24
N TYR A 112 22.70 -0.10 15.32
CA TYR A 112 24.05 -0.52 15.68
C TYR A 112 24.77 0.52 16.55
N TYR A 113 24.72 1.81 16.16
CA TYR A 113 25.35 2.89 16.91
C TYR A 113 24.74 3.06 18.31
N ILE A 114 23.41 2.99 18.43
CA ILE A 114 22.73 3.04 19.73
C ILE A 114 23.14 1.86 20.61
N SER A 115 23.23 0.66 20.01
CA SER A 115 23.57 -0.56 20.75
C SER A 115 25.04 -0.63 21.17
N ALA A 116 25.93 0.01 20.41
CA ALA A 116 27.37 0.06 20.70
C ALA A 116 27.75 1.17 21.71
N ALA A 117 26.80 2.01 22.12
CA ALA A 117 27.04 3.00 23.15
C ALA A 117 27.16 2.31 24.52
N GLN A 118 28.33 2.40 25.14
CA GLN A 118 28.72 1.70 26.40
C GLN A 118 27.74 1.85 27.58
N GLN A 119 26.82 2.82 27.53
CA GLN A 119 25.82 3.04 28.57
C GLN A 119 24.57 2.15 28.42
N MET A 120 24.48 1.35 27.35
CA MET A 120 23.26 0.64 26.94
C MET A 120 23.49 -0.82 26.53
N ASP A 121 24.57 -1.46 26.97
CA ASP A 121 24.93 -2.84 26.56
C ASP A 121 23.81 -3.87 26.79
N TRP A 122 22.98 -3.69 27.83
CA TRP A 122 21.84 -4.56 28.13
C TRP A 122 20.69 -4.44 27.10
N LEU A 123 20.60 -3.31 26.38
CA LEU A 123 19.59 -3.08 25.34
C LEU A 123 19.98 -3.74 24.02
N MET A 124 21.28 -3.99 23.78
CA MET A 124 21.77 -4.59 22.54
C MET A 124 21.02 -5.87 22.12
N PRO A 125 20.86 -6.90 22.96
CA PRO A 125 20.14 -8.12 22.54
C PRO A 125 18.67 -7.84 22.22
N PHE A 126 18.03 -6.91 22.92
CA PHE A 126 16.63 -6.55 22.69
C PHE A 126 16.46 -5.81 21.35
N ILE A 127 17.32 -4.84 21.08
CA ILE A 127 17.34 -4.10 19.81
C ILE A 127 17.57 -5.09 18.67
N MET A 128 18.60 -5.95 18.74
CA MET A 128 18.91 -6.93 17.70
C MET A 128 17.72 -7.86 17.37
N VAL A 129 17.01 -8.36 18.40
CA VAL A 129 15.81 -9.17 18.19
C VAL A 129 14.71 -8.37 17.49
N CYS A 130 14.47 -7.12 17.91
CA CYS A 130 13.50 -6.25 17.27
C CYS A 130 13.86 -5.95 15.81
N THR A 131 15.13 -5.62 15.53
CA THR A 131 15.67 -5.42 14.18
C THR A 131 15.39 -6.62 13.30
N LEU A 132 15.74 -7.82 13.79
CA LEU A 132 15.54 -9.06 13.06
C LEU A 132 14.06 -9.30 12.74
N LEU A 133 13.17 -9.06 13.71
CA LEU A 133 11.73 -9.19 13.52
C LEU A 133 11.19 -8.19 12.49
N VAL A 134 11.70 -6.95 12.47
CA VAL A 134 11.34 -5.93 11.46
C VAL A 134 11.81 -6.37 10.07
N LEU A 135 13.06 -6.84 9.93
CA LEU A 135 13.59 -7.33 8.66
C LEU A 135 12.81 -8.54 8.14
N LEU A 136 12.52 -9.51 9.02
CA LEU A 136 11.70 -10.68 8.69
C LEU A 136 10.28 -10.26 8.27
N PHE A 137 9.68 -9.29 8.96
CA PHE A 137 8.38 -8.75 8.57
C PHE A 137 8.40 -8.12 7.17
N LEU A 138 9.40 -7.29 6.87
CA LEU A 138 9.55 -6.68 5.54
C LEU A 138 9.78 -7.74 4.45
N TRP A 139 10.57 -8.77 4.75
CA TRP A 139 10.81 -9.88 3.84
C TRP A 139 9.54 -10.69 3.57
N VAL A 140 8.78 -11.05 4.62
CA VAL A 140 7.50 -11.74 4.48
C VAL A 140 6.50 -10.88 3.71
N ALA A 141 6.46 -9.56 3.96
CA ALA A 141 5.62 -8.63 3.22
C ALA A 141 5.99 -8.60 1.73
N TYR A 142 7.29 -8.60 1.40
CA TYR A 142 7.77 -8.66 0.01
C TYR A 142 7.38 -9.98 -0.68
N LEU A 143 7.62 -11.12 -0.04
CA LEU A 143 7.21 -12.42 -0.57
C LEU A 143 5.69 -12.53 -0.73
N ARG A 144 4.91 -11.95 0.20
CA ARG A 144 3.46 -11.86 0.06
C ARG A 144 3.04 -10.97 -1.09
N ALA A 145 3.77 -9.89 -1.35
CA ALA A 145 3.52 -9.00 -2.48
C ALA A 145 3.68 -9.72 -3.83
N GLN A 146 4.62 -10.66 -3.92
CA GLN A 146 4.83 -11.61 -5.04
C GLN A 146 3.86 -12.80 -5.04
N GLU A 147 2.92 -12.86 -4.10
CA GLU A 147 1.98 -13.99 -3.92
C GLU A 147 2.62 -15.36 -3.65
N LYS A 148 3.90 -15.38 -3.27
CA LYS A 148 4.63 -16.60 -2.87
C LYS A 148 4.28 -17.11 -1.47
N LEU A 149 3.62 -16.27 -0.66
CA LEU A 149 3.20 -16.61 0.70
C LEU A 149 1.70 -16.43 0.90
N SER A 150 1.14 -17.29 1.77
CA SER A 150 -0.27 -17.23 2.14
C SER A 150 -0.59 -16.03 3.04
N GLU A 151 -1.87 -15.64 3.08
CA GLU A 151 -2.33 -14.57 3.97
C GLU A 151 -2.15 -14.91 5.46
N LYS A 152 -2.25 -16.20 5.82
CA LYS A 152 -2.05 -16.66 7.20
C LYS A 152 -0.62 -16.37 7.69
N MET A 153 0.39 -16.68 6.87
CA MET A 153 1.80 -16.39 7.20
C MET A 153 2.06 -14.88 7.33
N TYR A 154 1.48 -14.07 6.45
CA TYR A 154 1.57 -12.62 6.55
C TYR A 154 0.91 -12.10 7.84
N LYS A 155 -0.27 -12.61 8.22
CA LYS A 155 -0.92 -12.25 9.49
C LYS A 155 -0.06 -12.62 10.69
N LEU A 156 0.56 -13.80 10.68
CA LEU A 156 1.49 -14.22 11.72
C LEU A 156 2.69 -13.27 11.82
N SER A 157 3.29 -12.88 10.69
CA SER A 157 4.40 -11.92 10.69
C SER A 157 4.00 -10.53 11.24
N MET A 158 2.74 -10.10 11.06
CA MET A 158 2.28 -8.83 11.63
C MET A 158 2.20 -8.86 13.15
N ILE A 159 1.90 -10.02 13.75
CA ILE A 159 1.79 -10.18 15.21
C ILE A 159 3.14 -9.91 15.88
N PHE A 160 4.25 -10.34 15.27
CA PHE A 160 5.59 -10.12 15.82
C PHE A 160 6.26 -8.86 15.27
N GLY A 161 6.04 -8.54 14.00
CA GLY A 161 6.66 -7.40 13.31
C GLY A 161 6.13 -6.05 13.79
N LEU A 162 4.83 -5.90 14.05
CA LEU A 162 4.26 -4.61 14.49
C LEU A 162 4.73 -4.22 15.90
N PRO A 163 4.73 -5.11 16.91
CA PRO A 163 5.32 -4.79 18.21
C PRO A 163 6.80 -4.46 18.12
N ALA A 164 7.59 -5.26 17.38
CA ALA A 164 9.02 -4.98 17.19
C ALA A 164 9.26 -3.61 16.54
N TYR A 165 8.46 -3.26 15.53
CA TYR A 165 8.48 -1.96 14.88
C TYR A 165 8.11 -0.83 15.84
N ALA A 166 7.13 -1.04 16.74
CA ALA A 166 6.72 -0.05 17.73
C ALA A 166 7.78 0.14 18.85
N LEU A 167 8.47 -0.93 19.24
CA LEU A 167 9.52 -0.89 20.25
C LEU A 167 10.78 -0.16 19.75
N THR A 168 10.97 -0.10 18.43
CA THR A 168 12.07 0.60 17.75
C THR A 168 11.61 1.90 17.07
N ALA A 169 10.47 2.46 17.51
CA ALA A 169 9.64 3.46 16.81
C ALA A 169 10.38 4.60 16.07
N ILE A 170 11.45 5.16 16.62
CA ILE A 170 12.18 6.27 15.97
C ILE A 170 12.97 5.77 14.76
N GLY A 171 13.67 4.64 14.90
CA GLY A 171 14.43 4.02 13.82
C GLY A 171 13.51 3.33 12.80
N SER A 172 12.45 2.69 13.26
CA SER A 172 11.58 1.90 12.40
C SER A 172 10.79 2.73 11.38
N LEU A 173 10.56 4.03 11.64
CA LEU A 173 10.02 4.98 10.63
C LEU A 173 10.84 5.01 9.34
N LEU A 174 12.13 4.68 9.39
CA LEU A 174 13.00 4.55 8.23
C LEU A 174 12.71 3.29 7.39
N ALA A 175 12.03 2.28 7.95
CA ALA A 175 11.57 1.12 7.19
C ALA A 175 10.22 1.35 6.46
N LEU A 176 9.47 2.39 6.84
CA LEU A 176 8.17 2.73 6.23
C LEU A 176 8.26 2.99 4.70
N PRO A 177 9.29 3.68 4.16
CA PRO A 177 9.47 3.83 2.72
C PRO A 177 9.56 2.49 1.98
N LEU A 178 10.25 1.49 2.54
CA LEU A 178 10.36 0.17 1.92
C LEU A 178 9.01 -0.57 1.97
N TYR A 179 8.31 -0.54 3.09
CA TYR A 179 6.97 -1.13 3.20
C TYR A 179 5.98 -0.50 2.20
N ASN A 180 6.02 0.82 2.02
CA ASN A 180 5.20 1.49 1.01
C ASN A 180 5.57 1.06 -0.43
N CYS A 181 6.85 0.80 -0.71
CA CYS A 181 7.28 0.24 -2.00
C CYS A 181 6.71 -1.17 -2.21
N ILE A 182 6.73 -2.01 -1.18
CA ILE A 182 6.14 -3.35 -1.22
C ILE A 182 4.63 -3.29 -1.52
N LEU A 183 3.89 -2.36 -0.91
CA LEU A 183 2.45 -2.19 -1.17
C LEU A 183 2.15 -1.76 -2.61
N ARG A 184 2.97 -0.88 -3.19
CA ARG A 184 2.86 -0.47 -4.60
C ARG A 184 3.19 -1.61 -5.55
N TYR A 185 4.28 -2.33 -5.24
CA TYR A 185 4.70 -3.49 -6.00
C TYR A 185 3.63 -4.58 -6.00
N HIS A 186 2.97 -4.84 -4.86
CA HIS A 186 1.86 -5.82 -4.81
C HIS A 186 0.73 -5.48 -5.78
N LEU A 187 0.32 -4.20 -5.86
CA LEU A 187 -0.72 -3.78 -6.79
C LEU A 187 -0.27 -3.92 -8.25
N LYS A 188 0.96 -3.46 -8.55
CA LYS A 188 1.55 -3.59 -9.89
C LYS A 188 1.61 -5.06 -10.33
N PHE A 189 2.13 -5.94 -9.47
CA PHE A 189 2.25 -7.37 -9.74
C PHE A 189 0.88 -8.00 -10.06
N LYS A 190 -0.15 -7.65 -9.29
CA LYS A 190 -1.52 -8.12 -9.54
C LYS A 190 -2.10 -7.63 -10.85
N ILE A 191 -1.90 -6.36 -11.19
CA ILE A 191 -2.39 -5.79 -12.45
C ILE A 191 -1.74 -6.52 -13.62
N LEU A 192 -0.40 -6.61 -13.63
CA LEU A 192 0.33 -7.21 -14.75
C LEU A 192 0.03 -8.71 -14.94
N ASN A 193 -0.07 -9.48 -13.86
CA ASN A 193 -0.37 -10.91 -13.97
C ASN A 193 -1.85 -11.20 -14.28
N ASN A 194 -2.75 -10.25 -14.01
CA ASN A 194 -4.16 -10.37 -14.37
C ASN A 194 -4.42 -9.96 -15.83
N SER A 195 -3.50 -9.22 -16.46
CA SER A 195 -3.57 -8.84 -17.88
C SER A 195 -3.07 -9.95 -18.83
N THR A 196 -2.40 -10.97 -18.31
CA THR A 196 -1.83 -12.10 -19.08
C THR A 196 -2.76 -13.32 -19.21
N ILE A 197 -4.03 -13.18 -18.81
CA ILE A 197 -5.09 -14.20 -18.92
C ILE A 197 -6.24 -13.62 -19.73
#